data_AF-A0A966BMJ9-F1
#
_entry.id   AF-A0A966BMJ9-F1
#
_cell.length_a   1.000
_cell.length_b   1.000
_cell.length_c   1.000
_cell.angle_alpha   90.00
_cell.angle_beta   90.00
_cell.angle_gamma   90.00
#
_symmetry.space_group_name_H-M   'P 1'
#
loop_
_entity.id
_entity.type
_entity.pdbx_description
1 polymer ?
#
loop_
_entity_poly.entity_id
_entity_poly.type
_entity_poly.pdbx_seq_one_letter_code
_entity_poly.pdbx_strand_id
1 'polypeptide(L)'
;PKLVAAQAPAEAAWAVQARVEGLGEYYLYGRQTAQLLFTENDSNAEALWGLRNRSHYVKDAFHRRVVHGEQGAVNPAHSGSKFAAWHTQTVEPGAQMTLEIVLSEGALQTPFADAKALFELREREADDYYHGILPDKVADQNILRQALAGMIWNKQFYHFDVARWLDGDTSRPPQSRKAGRNRQWRQLCASDIMSVPDSWEFPWFAAWDMAFHALPLALVDIDFAKRQLEILLREDMLHPNGQIPAYEWAFGDVNPPVHAMAVLKLFRMERVQRGAGDHGFLRRTLHKLLLNFAWWLNAKDSDGHGVFEGGFLGLDNISVYDRSQVLPAGYRLKQADATGWMAMFSLNMTMIALELTVEEPDYEDIALQCYSQFLTMANVMAGNVDHSPSLWDADDGFFKDVLVTPEGDRHRIDVFSMVGIIPLFACEVVEPRLLKNAPRFEKMLMAHAGGMFDGHSICACPAHTNERGEHLLSLANHDMLPPILKHLLNENEFLSPHGIRSVSRIHATHHDLGWLPAIGRALIEYLPGESNTGLFGGNSNWRGPVWMPVNYLLIETLMKFHQYLGDNFKVEVPCANNCKMTLQEVSYLLIERVTDVFRRDKNAHIPAFASDSPHQNDPHWQ
;
A
#
# COMPACT_ATOMS: atom_id res chain seq x y z
N PRO A 1 6.14 -2.46 -32.14
CA PRO A 1 7.10 -1.46 -32.67
C PRO A 1 7.84 -2.05 -33.88
N LYS A 2 8.10 -1.25 -34.92
CA LYS A 2 9.00 -1.62 -36.02
C LYS A 2 10.32 -0.88 -35.83
N LEU A 3 11.39 -1.64 -35.62
CA LEU A 3 12.74 -1.15 -35.39
C LEU A 3 13.57 -1.38 -36.65
N VAL A 4 14.30 -0.37 -37.11
CA VAL A 4 15.14 -0.45 -38.31
C VAL A 4 16.43 0.31 -38.05
N ALA A 5 17.58 -0.23 -38.47
CA ALA A 5 18.82 0.54 -38.47
C ALA A 5 18.65 1.83 -39.29
N ALA A 6 19.07 2.94 -38.72
CA ALA A 6 19.03 4.26 -39.34
C ALA A 6 20.44 4.73 -39.70
N GLN A 7 20.53 5.75 -40.55
CA GLN A 7 21.80 6.39 -40.82
C GLN A 7 22.28 7.13 -39.57
N ALA A 8 23.45 6.75 -39.06
CA ALA A 8 24.04 7.39 -37.91
C ALA A 8 24.63 8.77 -38.29
N PRO A 9 24.38 9.83 -37.51
CA PRO A 9 25.10 11.09 -37.66
C PRO A 9 26.59 10.91 -37.31
N ALA A 10 27.43 11.90 -37.65
CA ALA A 10 28.89 11.79 -37.53
C ALA A 10 29.39 11.46 -36.10
N GLU A 11 28.67 11.87 -35.06
CA GLU A 11 29.02 11.63 -33.67
C GLU A 11 28.54 10.27 -33.12
N ALA A 12 27.71 9.54 -33.88
CA ALA A 12 27.13 8.27 -33.48
C ALA A 12 27.78 7.11 -34.26
N ALA A 13 28.15 6.03 -33.56
CA ALA A 13 28.61 4.81 -34.20
C ALA A 13 27.45 4.02 -34.82
N TRP A 14 26.24 4.17 -34.27
CA TRP A 14 25.03 3.53 -34.79
C TRP A 14 23.78 4.34 -34.43
N ALA A 15 22.73 4.14 -35.22
CA ALA A 15 21.40 4.68 -34.97
C ALA A 15 20.32 3.64 -35.31
N VAL A 16 19.22 3.67 -34.58
CA VAL A 16 18.03 2.84 -34.81
C VAL A 16 16.79 3.72 -34.77
N GLN A 17 15.97 3.63 -35.82
CA GLN A 17 14.64 4.23 -35.84
C GLN A 17 13.63 3.23 -35.30
N ALA A 18 12.77 3.68 -34.40
CA ALA A 18 11.64 2.94 -33.88
C ALA A 18 10.35 3.65 -34.28
N ARG A 19 9.50 2.98 -35.07
CA ARG A 19 8.11 3.42 -35.29
C ARG A 19 7.20 2.64 -34.35
N VAL A 20 6.55 3.36 -33.45
CA VAL A 20 5.67 2.79 -32.43
C VAL A 20 4.28 3.33 -32.67
N GLU A 21 3.32 2.44 -32.89
CA GLU A 21 1.92 2.83 -33.03
C GLU A 21 1.45 3.53 -31.75
N GLY A 22 0.77 4.67 -31.91
CA GLY A 22 0.32 5.51 -30.79
C GLY A 22 1.37 6.43 -30.17
N LEU A 23 2.68 6.12 -30.24
CA LEU A 23 3.75 6.97 -29.68
C LEU A 23 4.56 7.74 -30.74
N GLY A 24 4.48 7.35 -32.02
CA GLY A 24 5.18 8.06 -33.10
C GLY A 24 6.55 7.47 -33.46
N GLU A 25 7.49 8.33 -33.83
CA GLU A 25 8.81 7.94 -34.30
C GLU A 25 9.92 8.38 -33.33
N TYR A 26 10.69 7.41 -32.88
CA TYR A 26 11.82 7.62 -31.99
C TYR A 26 13.11 7.17 -32.65
N TYR A 27 14.22 7.76 -32.20
CA TYR A 27 15.55 7.39 -32.62
C TYR A 27 16.42 7.09 -31.42
N LEU A 28 17.15 5.98 -31.48
CA LEU A 28 18.14 5.58 -30.49
C LEU A 28 19.53 5.65 -31.13
N TYR A 29 20.44 6.37 -30.50
CA TYR A 29 21.83 6.54 -30.96
C TYR A 29 22.78 5.95 -29.94
N GLY A 30 23.87 5.34 -30.39
CA GLY A 30 24.99 4.97 -29.51
C GLY A 30 26.31 5.51 -30.04
N ARG A 31 27.12 6.04 -29.11
CA ARG A 31 28.41 6.65 -29.44
C ARG A 31 29.50 5.60 -29.65
N GLN A 32 29.51 4.56 -28.82
CA GLN A 32 30.46 3.46 -28.90
C GLN A 32 30.01 2.42 -29.92
N THR A 33 30.99 1.81 -30.59
CA THR A 33 30.72 0.75 -31.59
C THR A 33 30.04 -0.46 -30.94
N ALA A 34 29.07 -1.00 -31.68
CA ALA A 34 28.32 -2.20 -31.30
C ALA A 34 27.98 -3.00 -32.55
N GLN A 35 27.83 -4.32 -32.40
CA GLN A 35 27.16 -5.11 -33.41
C GLN A 35 25.65 -4.98 -33.21
N LEU A 36 24.94 -4.52 -34.23
CA LEU A 36 23.48 -4.36 -34.17
C LEU A 36 22.81 -5.72 -34.44
N LEU A 37 22.01 -6.17 -33.49
CA LEU A 37 21.28 -7.43 -33.57
C LEU A 37 19.78 -7.12 -33.64
N PHE A 38 19.08 -7.75 -34.58
CA PHE A 38 17.64 -7.61 -34.75
C PHE A 38 16.97 -8.98 -34.80
N THR A 39 15.75 -9.07 -34.28
CA THR A 39 14.91 -10.27 -34.38
C THR A 39 13.44 -9.90 -34.25
N GLU A 40 12.56 -10.89 -34.37
CA GLU A 40 11.13 -10.73 -34.09
C GLU A 40 10.75 -11.19 -32.68
N ASN A 41 9.66 -10.64 -32.14
CA ASN A 41 9.05 -11.05 -30.88
C ASN A 41 8.16 -12.30 -31.04
N ASP A 42 8.46 -13.16 -32.00
CA ASP A 42 7.77 -14.44 -32.22
C ASP A 42 8.42 -15.55 -31.38
N SER A 43 7.60 -16.38 -30.73
CA SER A 43 8.12 -17.52 -29.95
C SER A 43 8.83 -18.52 -30.86
N ASN A 44 9.91 -19.14 -30.37
CA ASN A 44 10.60 -20.23 -31.07
C ASN A 44 9.75 -21.51 -31.01
N ALA A 45 8.87 -21.68 -32.00
CA ALA A 45 7.92 -22.76 -32.08
C ALA A 45 8.59 -24.12 -32.33
N GLU A 46 9.74 -24.14 -33.01
CA GLU A 46 10.50 -25.36 -33.26
C GLU A 46 11.04 -25.92 -31.95
N ALA A 47 11.63 -25.07 -31.11
CA ALA A 47 12.16 -25.47 -29.80
C ALA A 47 11.05 -25.80 -28.78
N LEU A 48 9.97 -25.02 -28.75
CA LEU A 48 8.93 -25.17 -27.72
C LEU A 48 7.90 -26.27 -28.04
N TRP A 49 7.57 -26.45 -29.31
CA TRP A 49 6.44 -27.30 -29.73
C TRP A 49 6.77 -28.23 -30.90
N GLY A 50 8.01 -28.24 -31.41
CA GLY A 50 8.37 -29.02 -32.60
C GLY A 50 7.65 -28.58 -33.89
N LEU A 51 7.12 -27.35 -33.91
CA LEU A 51 6.40 -26.79 -35.05
C LEU A 51 7.29 -25.85 -35.83
N ARG A 52 7.15 -25.81 -37.17
CA ARG A 52 7.94 -24.92 -38.02
C ARG A 52 7.75 -23.45 -37.62
N ASN A 53 8.86 -22.73 -37.51
CA ASN A 53 8.83 -21.30 -37.20
C ASN A 53 8.21 -20.48 -38.36
N ARG A 54 7.42 -19.45 -38.03
CA ARG A 54 6.83 -18.52 -39.02
C ARG A 54 7.87 -17.61 -39.68
N SER A 55 8.89 -17.26 -38.92
CA SER A 55 10.06 -16.48 -39.32
C SER A 55 11.31 -17.23 -38.88
N HIS A 56 12.41 -17.10 -39.61
CA HIS A 56 13.70 -17.64 -39.19
C HIS A 56 14.26 -16.92 -37.94
N TYR A 57 13.85 -15.67 -37.73
CA TYR A 57 14.30 -14.81 -36.63
C TYR A 57 13.22 -14.79 -35.54
N VAL A 58 13.51 -15.41 -34.41
CA VAL A 58 12.58 -15.63 -33.29
C VAL A 58 13.15 -15.07 -31.99
N LYS A 59 12.33 -15.07 -30.93
CA LYS A 59 12.54 -14.33 -29.68
C LYS A 59 13.84 -14.67 -28.93
N ASP A 60 14.36 -15.88 -29.08
CA ASP A 60 15.60 -16.36 -28.47
C ASP A 60 16.86 -16.13 -29.34
N ALA A 61 16.74 -15.44 -30.48
CA ALA A 61 17.82 -15.21 -31.43
C ALA A 61 19.08 -14.60 -30.81
N PHE A 62 18.96 -13.66 -29.86
CA PHE A 62 20.12 -13.04 -29.22
C PHE A 62 20.89 -14.03 -28.35
N HIS A 63 20.19 -14.91 -27.63
CA HIS A 63 20.84 -15.98 -26.86
C HIS A 63 21.60 -16.93 -27.79
N ARG A 64 20.95 -17.41 -28.85
CA ARG A 64 21.57 -18.28 -29.86
C ARG A 64 22.77 -17.62 -30.55
N ARG A 65 22.69 -16.32 -30.84
CA ARG A 65 23.78 -15.59 -31.49
C ARG A 65 24.96 -15.32 -30.57
N VAL A 66 24.72 -14.90 -29.33
CA VAL A 66 25.76 -14.47 -28.38
C VAL A 66 26.37 -15.64 -27.62
N VAL A 67 25.54 -16.57 -27.16
CA VAL A 67 25.97 -17.71 -26.33
C VAL A 67 26.34 -18.93 -27.17
N HIS A 68 25.56 -19.25 -28.20
CA HIS A 68 25.79 -20.45 -29.03
C HIS A 68 26.55 -20.17 -30.34
N GLY A 69 26.84 -18.89 -30.64
CA GLY A 69 27.61 -18.51 -31.83
C GLY A 69 26.86 -18.66 -33.16
N GLU A 70 25.54 -18.87 -33.14
CA GLU A 70 24.74 -19.08 -34.34
C GLU A 70 24.56 -17.78 -35.13
N GLN A 71 25.44 -17.54 -36.11
CA GLN A 71 25.48 -16.28 -36.89
C GLN A 71 24.15 -15.96 -37.57
N GLY A 72 23.47 -16.98 -38.12
CA GLY A 72 22.21 -16.82 -38.86
C GLY A 72 20.96 -16.64 -37.99
N ALA A 73 21.09 -16.65 -36.65
CA ALA A 73 19.94 -16.54 -35.76
C ALA A 73 19.31 -15.13 -35.74
N VAL A 74 20.06 -14.09 -36.10
CA VAL A 74 19.62 -12.69 -36.11
C VAL A 74 19.36 -12.18 -37.53
N ASN A 75 18.48 -11.19 -37.66
CA ASN A 75 18.05 -10.66 -38.95
C ASN A 75 19.13 -9.79 -39.62
N PRO A 76 19.73 -10.22 -40.76
CA PRO A 76 20.76 -9.46 -41.47
C PRO A 76 20.19 -8.23 -42.20
N ALA A 77 18.86 -8.11 -42.32
CA ALA A 77 18.21 -6.92 -42.88
C ALA A 77 18.19 -5.72 -41.90
N HIS A 78 18.75 -5.89 -40.69
CA HIS A 78 18.81 -4.87 -39.63
C HIS A 78 17.45 -4.22 -39.33
N SER A 79 16.42 -5.06 -39.25
CA SER A 79 15.04 -4.68 -39.00
C SER A 79 14.34 -5.76 -38.17
N GLY A 80 13.39 -5.37 -37.33
CA GLY A 80 12.54 -6.30 -36.60
C GLY A 80 11.72 -5.63 -35.51
N SER A 81 11.12 -6.43 -34.63
CA SER A 81 10.38 -5.93 -33.45
C SER A 81 11.21 -5.94 -32.16
N LYS A 82 12.43 -6.50 -32.18
CA LYS A 82 13.42 -6.44 -31.10
C LYS A 82 14.79 -6.01 -31.63
N PHE A 83 15.51 -5.29 -30.79
CA PHE A 83 16.85 -4.75 -31.07
C PHE A 83 17.77 -4.97 -29.88
N ALA A 84 19.05 -5.22 -30.14
CA ALA A 84 20.12 -5.14 -29.16
C ALA A 84 21.38 -4.52 -29.81
N ALA A 85 22.03 -3.62 -29.08
CA ALA A 85 23.39 -3.16 -29.37
C ALA A 85 24.38 -4.06 -28.62
N TRP A 86 25.01 -5.01 -29.31
CA TRP A 86 25.93 -5.94 -28.68
C TRP A 86 27.35 -5.35 -28.62
N HIS A 87 27.77 -4.97 -27.42
CA HIS A 87 29.12 -4.49 -27.12
C HIS A 87 29.97 -5.64 -26.55
N THR A 88 31.23 -5.75 -26.98
CA THR A 88 32.21 -6.69 -26.40
C THR A 88 33.43 -5.90 -25.95
N GLN A 89 33.71 -5.94 -24.65
CA GLN A 89 34.67 -5.05 -24.00
C GLN A 89 35.38 -5.82 -22.88
N THR A 90 36.67 -5.55 -22.69
CA THR A 90 37.46 -6.08 -21.57
C THR A 90 37.71 -4.94 -20.59
N VAL A 91 37.25 -5.10 -19.35
CA VAL A 91 37.39 -4.08 -18.29
C VAL A 91 38.23 -4.69 -17.18
N GLU A 92 39.42 -4.13 -16.96
CA GLU A 92 40.34 -4.58 -15.91
C GLU A 92 39.80 -4.26 -14.50
N PRO A 93 40.26 -4.94 -13.43
CA PRO A 93 39.86 -4.62 -12.06
C PRO A 93 40.10 -3.15 -11.72
N GLY A 94 39.05 -2.47 -11.22
CA GLY A 94 39.09 -1.04 -10.90
C GLY A 94 39.02 -0.09 -12.10
N ALA A 95 38.99 -0.61 -13.34
CA ALA A 95 38.79 0.20 -14.53
C ALA A 95 37.28 0.47 -14.76
N GLN A 96 36.99 1.56 -15.48
CA GLN A 96 35.64 1.97 -15.84
C GLN A 96 35.49 2.00 -17.37
N MET A 97 34.31 1.62 -17.84
CA MET A 97 33.86 1.87 -19.20
C MET A 97 32.54 2.64 -19.19
N THR A 98 32.39 3.59 -20.10
CA THR A 98 31.15 4.35 -20.29
C THR A 98 30.54 4.04 -21.66
N LEU A 99 29.23 3.77 -21.67
CA LEU A 99 28.41 3.67 -22.88
C LEU A 99 27.44 4.87 -22.90
N GLU A 100 27.50 5.66 -23.97
CA GLU A 100 26.63 6.82 -24.17
C GLU A 100 25.55 6.46 -25.19
N ILE A 101 24.30 6.49 -24.73
CA ILE A 101 23.12 6.13 -25.52
C ILE A 101 22.08 7.25 -25.36
N VAL A 102 21.52 7.72 -26.48
CA VAL A 102 20.53 8.80 -26.50
C VAL A 102 19.27 8.33 -27.21
N LEU A 103 18.12 8.45 -26.53
CA LEU A 103 16.79 8.25 -27.10
C LEU A 103 16.16 9.62 -27.34
N SER A 104 15.63 9.86 -28.53
CA SER A 104 14.95 11.11 -28.88
C SER A 104 13.65 10.88 -29.63
N GLU A 105 12.69 11.77 -29.43
CA GLU A 105 11.55 11.94 -30.31
C GLU A 105 12.03 12.69 -31.56
N GLY A 106 12.05 12.01 -32.72
CA GLY A 106 12.63 12.55 -33.96
C GLY A 106 14.15 12.43 -34.11
N ALA A 107 14.64 12.73 -35.32
CA ALA A 107 16.03 12.55 -35.70
C ALA A 107 16.93 13.71 -35.23
N LEU A 108 18.13 13.40 -34.73
CA LEU A 108 19.12 14.36 -34.25
C LEU A 108 20.38 14.34 -35.12
N GLN A 109 20.93 15.52 -35.43
CA GLN A 109 22.21 15.64 -36.15
C GLN A 109 23.43 15.53 -35.23
N THR A 110 23.29 15.96 -33.98
CA THR A 110 24.35 15.97 -32.96
C THR A 110 23.82 15.41 -31.64
N PRO A 111 23.51 14.09 -31.58
CA PRO A 111 22.80 13.49 -30.45
C PRO A 111 23.57 13.58 -29.11
N PHE A 112 24.89 13.78 -29.13
CA PHE A 112 25.72 13.77 -27.92
C PHE A 112 26.30 15.13 -27.52
N ALA A 113 26.03 16.21 -28.29
CA ALA A 113 26.69 17.50 -28.11
C ALA A 113 26.62 18.03 -26.66
N ASP A 114 25.47 17.86 -26.01
CA ASP A 114 25.20 18.40 -24.67
C ASP A 114 25.05 17.32 -23.60
N ALA A 115 25.38 16.05 -23.89
CA ALA A 115 25.07 14.94 -22.98
C ALA A 115 25.64 15.14 -21.57
N LYS A 116 26.93 15.51 -21.47
CA LYS A 116 27.59 15.77 -20.18
C LYS A 116 26.97 16.95 -19.44
N ALA A 117 26.80 18.09 -20.12
CA ALA A 117 26.22 19.29 -19.53
C ALA A 117 24.77 19.07 -19.06
N LEU A 118 24.01 18.28 -19.82
CA LEU A 118 22.64 17.88 -19.48
C LEU A 118 22.61 16.98 -18.24
N PHE A 119 23.48 15.96 -18.15
CA PHE A 119 23.58 15.12 -16.96
C PHE A 119 23.94 15.94 -15.72
N GLU A 120 24.97 16.78 -15.79
CA GLU A 120 25.36 17.67 -14.68
C GLU A 120 24.22 18.64 -14.30
N LEU A 121 23.44 19.11 -15.28
CA LEU A 121 22.26 19.95 -15.01
C LEU A 121 21.15 19.17 -14.30
N ARG A 122 20.83 17.95 -14.75
CA ARG A 122 19.82 17.10 -14.12
C ARG A 122 20.20 16.68 -12.70
N GLU A 123 21.49 16.43 -12.44
CA GLU A 123 22.00 16.19 -11.08
C GLU A 123 21.78 17.39 -10.17
N ARG A 124 22.16 18.60 -10.62
CA ARG A 124 21.93 19.83 -9.86
C ARG A 124 20.45 20.11 -9.60
N GLU A 125 19.60 19.97 -10.62
CA GLU A 125 18.15 20.16 -10.46
C GLU A 125 17.54 19.16 -9.47
N ALA A 126 18.01 17.90 -9.49
CA ALA A 126 17.60 16.91 -8.51
C ALA A 126 18.06 17.31 -7.10
N ASP A 127 19.32 17.72 -6.94
CA ASP A 127 19.84 18.19 -5.65
C ASP A 127 19.03 19.39 -5.13
N ASP A 128 18.84 20.43 -5.95
CA ASP A 128 18.08 21.63 -5.60
C ASP A 128 16.63 21.30 -5.19
N TYR A 129 16.00 20.37 -5.91
CA TYR A 129 14.66 19.88 -5.57
C TYR A 129 14.64 19.21 -4.19
N TYR A 130 15.56 18.25 -3.94
CA TYR A 130 15.58 17.52 -2.69
C TYR A 130 15.92 18.44 -1.51
N HIS A 131 16.83 19.41 -1.66
CA HIS A 131 17.14 20.38 -0.60
C HIS A 131 15.89 21.07 -0.02
N GLY A 132 14.83 21.26 -0.82
CA GLY A 132 13.57 21.86 -0.36
C GLY A 132 12.70 20.96 0.51
N ILE A 133 12.95 19.64 0.54
CA ILE A 133 12.14 18.64 1.28
C ILE A 133 12.96 17.79 2.26
N LEU A 134 14.29 17.96 2.31
CA LEU A 134 15.16 17.23 3.21
C LEU A 134 14.88 17.57 4.68
N PRO A 135 14.93 16.58 5.59
CA PRO A 135 14.84 16.84 7.02
C PRO A 135 16.10 17.55 7.56
N ASP A 136 15.95 18.21 8.69
CA ASP A 136 17.06 18.92 9.37
C ASP A 136 18.18 17.96 9.83
N LYS A 137 17.81 16.74 10.24
CA LYS A 137 18.77 15.75 10.73
C LYS A 137 19.51 15.14 9.55
N VAL A 138 20.81 15.43 9.44
CA VAL A 138 21.69 14.95 8.35
C VAL A 138 21.62 13.44 8.16
N ALA A 139 21.55 12.66 9.24
CA ALA A 139 21.45 11.20 9.17
C ALA A 139 20.18 10.72 8.44
N ASP A 140 19.12 11.53 8.38
CA ASP A 140 17.84 11.18 7.77
C ASP A 140 17.73 11.66 6.31
N GLN A 141 18.62 12.55 5.89
CA GLN A 141 18.59 13.12 4.54
C GLN A 141 18.81 12.05 3.46
N ASN A 142 19.84 11.20 3.66
CA ASN A 142 20.11 10.09 2.75
C ASN A 142 18.99 9.05 2.78
N ILE A 143 18.40 8.78 3.96
CA ILE A 143 17.28 7.84 4.11
C ILE A 143 16.09 8.32 3.26
N LEU A 144 15.70 9.59 3.38
CA LEU A 144 14.58 10.14 2.61
C LEU A 144 14.83 10.05 1.11
N ARG A 145 16.02 10.48 0.65
CA ARG A 145 16.36 10.49 -0.77
C ARG A 145 16.40 9.09 -1.36
N GLN A 146 16.98 8.12 -0.66
CA GLN A 146 17.04 6.72 -1.09
C GLN A 146 15.64 6.08 -1.10
N ALA A 147 14.82 6.34 -0.08
CA ALA A 147 13.45 5.83 -0.02
C ALA A 147 12.61 6.34 -1.21
N LEU A 148 12.67 7.64 -1.51
CA LEU A 148 11.97 8.23 -2.66
C LEU A 148 12.51 7.72 -4.00
N ALA A 149 13.82 7.53 -4.13
CA ALA A 149 14.42 6.89 -5.30
C ALA A 149 13.89 5.46 -5.49
N GLY A 150 13.78 4.67 -4.42
CA GLY A 150 13.18 3.33 -4.44
C GLY A 150 11.72 3.36 -4.90
N MET A 151 10.91 4.31 -4.40
CA MET A 151 9.52 4.49 -4.84
C MET A 151 9.41 4.83 -6.33
N ILE A 152 10.34 5.63 -6.87
CA ILE A 152 10.40 5.97 -8.29
C ILE A 152 10.83 4.75 -9.12
N TRP A 153 11.80 3.98 -8.62
CA TRP A 153 12.31 2.77 -9.29
C TRP A 153 11.26 1.66 -9.39
N ASN A 154 10.38 1.57 -8.38
CA ASN A 154 9.26 0.62 -8.34
C ASN A 154 8.03 1.07 -9.16
N LYS A 155 8.16 2.05 -10.05
CA LYS A 155 7.14 2.34 -11.08
C LYS A 155 7.31 1.36 -12.24
N GLN A 156 6.33 0.48 -12.45
CA GLN A 156 6.36 -0.55 -13.49
C GLN A 156 5.21 -0.35 -14.48
N PHE A 157 5.47 -0.60 -15.77
CA PHE A 157 4.40 -0.69 -16.76
C PHE A 157 3.69 -2.04 -16.60
N TYR A 158 2.44 -2.00 -16.15
CA TYR A 158 1.61 -3.17 -15.94
C TYR A 158 0.54 -3.25 -17.03
N HIS A 159 0.59 -4.31 -17.84
CA HIS A 159 -0.34 -4.54 -18.94
C HIS A 159 -0.97 -5.93 -18.84
N PHE A 160 -2.28 -5.97 -18.54
CA PHE A 160 -3.02 -7.21 -18.44
C PHE A 160 -4.49 -7.02 -18.84
N ASP A 161 -4.89 -7.69 -19.92
CA ASP A 161 -6.28 -7.78 -20.39
C ASP A 161 -6.79 -9.20 -20.09
N VAL A 162 -7.71 -9.30 -19.14
CA VAL A 162 -8.25 -10.58 -18.68
C VAL A 162 -9.11 -11.24 -19.75
N ALA A 163 -9.94 -10.48 -20.47
CA ALA A 163 -10.77 -11.03 -21.54
C ALA A 163 -9.91 -11.63 -22.65
N ARG A 164 -8.91 -10.87 -23.14
CA ARG A 164 -7.95 -11.35 -24.14
C ARG A 164 -7.15 -12.54 -23.64
N TRP A 165 -6.75 -12.56 -22.37
CA TRP A 165 -6.08 -13.72 -21.79
C TRP A 165 -6.95 -14.98 -21.87
N LEU A 166 -8.22 -14.89 -21.47
CA LEU A 166 -9.15 -16.02 -21.41
C LEU A 166 -9.60 -16.52 -22.78
N ASP A 167 -9.86 -15.60 -23.72
CA ASP A 167 -10.38 -15.92 -25.04
C ASP A 167 -9.27 -16.22 -26.05
N GLY A 168 -8.06 -15.76 -25.75
CA GLY A 168 -6.92 -15.75 -26.66
C GLY A 168 -6.98 -14.56 -27.61
N ASP A 169 -5.88 -14.37 -28.33
CA ASP A 169 -5.76 -13.35 -29.36
C ASP A 169 -5.69 -14.00 -30.75
N THR A 170 -4.49 -14.25 -31.28
CA THR A 170 -4.30 -14.93 -32.57
C THR A 170 -4.33 -16.46 -32.44
N SER A 171 -4.07 -16.99 -31.25
CA SER A 171 -4.05 -18.43 -30.99
C SER A 171 -5.17 -18.81 -30.02
N ARG A 172 -5.84 -19.95 -30.28
CA ARG A 172 -6.85 -20.47 -29.35
C ARG A 172 -6.18 -20.90 -28.05
N PRO A 173 -6.65 -20.43 -26.89
CA PRO A 173 -6.09 -20.81 -25.60
C PRO A 173 -6.52 -22.24 -25.23
N PRO A 174 -5.77 -22.95 -24.37
CA PRO A 174 -6.20 -24.23 -23.86
C PRO A 174 -7.49 -24.09 -23.04
N GLN A 175 -8.39 -25.09 -23.13
CA GLN A 175 -9.70 -25.04 -22.47
C GLN A 175 -9.61 -24.87 -20.95
N SER A 176 -8.54 -25.38 -20.31
CA SER A 176 -8.27 -25.20 -18.87
C SER A 176 -8.14 -23.74 -18.45
N ARG A 177 -7.73 -22.84 -19.36
CA ARG A 177 -7.57 -21.40 -19.06
C ARG A 177 -8.87 -20.74 -18.62
N LYS A 178 -10.02 -21.20 -19.11
CA LYS A 178 -11.35 -20.70 -18.73
C LYS A 178 -11.71 -20.95 -17.27
N ALA A 179 -10.98 -21.84 -16.59
CA ALA A 179 -11.14 -22.14 -15.18
C ALA A 179 -9.99 -21.60 -14.31
N GLY A 180 -9.07 -20.81 -14.89
CA GLY A 180 -7.92 -20.25 -14.17
C GLY A 180 -8.27 -19.08 -13.24
N ARG A 181 -7.23 -18.55 -12.57
CA ARG A 181 -7.32 -17.37 -11.69
C ARG A 181 -7.96 -16.19 -12.40
N ASN A 182 -8.66 -15.36 -11.63
CA ASN A 182 -9.27 -14.10 -12.09
C ASN A 182 -10.29 -14.23 -13.24
N ARG A 183 -10.77 -15.43 -13.57
CA ARG A 183 -11.72 -15.65 -14.67
C ARG A 183 -13.02 -14.83 -14.59
N GLN A 184 -13.38 -14.38 -13.39
CA GLN A 184 -14.57 -13.55 -13.13
C GLN A 184 -14.34 -12.06 -13.42
N TRP A 185 -13.09 -11.64 -13.62
CA TRP A 185 -12.69 -10.24 -13.79
C TRP A 185 -12.49 -9.87 -15.26
N ARG A 186 -13.41 -10.30 -16.13
CA ARG A 186 -13.25 -10.15 -17.59
C ARG A 186 -13.17 -8.69 -18.05
N GLN A 187 -13.78 -7.78 -17.30
CA GLN A 187 -13.72 -6.34 -17.53
C GLN A 187 -12.33 -5.75 -17.25
N LEU A 188 -11.48 -6.44 -16.47
CA LEU A 188 -10.20 -5.90 -16.05
C LEU A 188 -9.23 -5.81 -17.24
N CYS A 189 -8.82 -4.59 -17.56
CA CYS A 189 -7.87 -4.25 -18.61
C CYS A 189 -6.93 -3.14 -18.11
N ALA A 190 -5.77 -3.55 -17.63
CA ALA A 190 -4.72 -2.63 -17.20
C ALA A 190 -3.74 -2.32 -18.34
N SER A 191 -3.31 -1.07 -18.46
CA SER A 191 -2.25 -0.64 -19.38
C SER A 191 -1.61 0.65 -18.88
N ASP A 192 -1.11 0.62 -17.65
CA ASP A 192 -0.75 1.83 -16.90
C ASP A 192 0.63 1.67 -16.23
N ILE A 193 1.28 2.79 -15.93
CA ILE A 193 2.45 2.80 -15.04
C ILE A 193 1.94 2.80 -13.60
N MET A 194 2.18 1.68 -12.91
CA MET A 194 1.73 1.45 -11.56
C MET A 194 2.91 1.40 -10.59
N SER A 195 2.72 1.90 -9.38
CA SER A 195 3.63 1.64 -8.27
C SER A 195 3.41 0.22 -7.74
N VAL A 196 4.48 -0.57 -7.67
CA VAL A 196 4.46 -1.94 -7.13
C VAL A 196 5.23 -2.02 -5.81
N PRO A 197 4.98 -3.00 -4.93
CA PRO A 197 5.71 -3.13 -3.67
C PRO A 197 7.21 -3.31 -3.88
N ASP A 198 7.59 -4.17 -4.83
CA ASP A 198 8.98 -4.41 -5.19
C ASP A 198 9.10 -4.82 -6.66
N SER A 199 9.92 -4.13 -7.45
CA SER A 199 10.05 -4.40 -8.89
C SER A 199 10.71 -5.74 -9.24
N TRP A 200 11.28 -6.45 -8.26
CA TRP A 200 11.95 -7.73 -8.45
C TRP A 200 11.12 -8.90 -7.92
N GLU A 201 10.78 -8.91 -6.64
CA GLU A 201 10.05 -9.98 -5.96
C GLU A 201 8.54 -9.88 -6.20
N PHE A 202 8.01 -8.66 -6.21
CA PHE A 202 6.58 -8.40 -6.35
C PHE A 202 6.26 -7.43 -7.51
N PRO A 203 6.61 -7.78 -8.77
CA PRO A 203 6.52 -6.88 -9.93
C PRO A 203 5.06 -6.69 -10.43
N TRP A 204 4.11 -6.55 -9.52
CA TRP A 204 2.68 -6.48 -9.73
C TRP A 204 2.03 -5.62 -8.64
N PHE A 205 0.86 -5.06 -8.92
CA PHE A 205 0.21 -4.13 -8.00
C PHE A 205 -0.52 -4.85 -6.86
N ALA A 206 -0.48 -4.27 -5.67
CA ALA A 206 -1.32 -4.65 -4.55
C ALA A 206 -2.12 -3.42 -4.10
N ALA A 207 -3.44 -3.54 -4.07
CA ALA A 207 -4.32 -2.38 -3.92
C ALA A 207 -4.11 -1.64 -2.59
N TRP A 208 -3.99 -2.35 -1.48
CA TRP A 208 -3.77 -1.69 -0.19
C TRP A 208 -2.36 -1.08 -0.08
N ASP A 209 -1.32 -1.72 -0.62
CA ASP A 209 0.02 -1.14 -0.72
C ASP A 209 0.03 0.16 -1.53
N MET A 210 -0.67 0.21 -2.67
CA MET A 210 -0.78 1.41 -3.50
C MET A 210 -1.35 2.61 -2.73
N ALA A 211 -2.27 2.38 -1.79
CA ALA A 211 -2.80 3.43 -0.93
C ALA A 211 -1.69 4.04 -0.04
N PHE A 212 -0.78 3.22 0.48
CA PHE A 212 0.37 3.68 1.26
C PHE A 212 1.49 4.24 0.37
N HIS A 213 1.74 3.69 -0.81
CA HIS A 213 2.74 4.18 -1.77
C HIS A 213 2.43 5.60 -2.25
N ALA A 214 1.15 5.92 -2.41
CA ALA A 214 0.72 7.23 -2.87
C ALA A 214 1.19 8.35 -1.91
N LEU A 215 1.31 8.07 -0.60
CA LEU A 215 1.70 9.07 0.41
C LEU A 215 3.15 9.57 0.25
N PRO A 216 4.20 8.72 0.20
CA PRO A 216 5.55 9.19 -0.09
C PRO A 216 5.69 9.67 -1.54
N LEU A 217 5.00 9.06 -2.51
CA LEU A 217 5.03 9.54 -3.90
C LEU A 217 4.48 10.96 -4.03
N ALA A 218 3.52 11.36 -3.20
CA ALA A 218 2.98 12.71 -3.18
C ALA A 218 3.98 13.78 -2.71
N LEU A 219 5.10 13.40 -2.11
CA LEU A 219 6.20 14.33 -1.82
C LEU A 219 6.92 14.74 -3.09
N VAL A 220 6.97 13.87 -4.11
CA VAL A 220 7.68 14.11 -5.37
C VAL A 220 6.75 14.42 -6.56
N ASP A 221 5.56 13.84 -6.58
CA ASP A 221 4.59 13.95 -7.66
C ASP A 221 3.17 13.63 -7.15
N ILE A 222 2.50 14.65 -6.61
CA ILE A 222 1.12 14.57 -6.10
C ILE A 222 0.11 14.14 -7.18
N ASP A 223 0.33 14.50 -8.45
CA ASP A 223 -0.59 14.15 -9.53
C ASP A 223 -0.45 12.68 -9.94
N PHE A 224 0.78 12.14 -9.96
CA PHE A 224 1.01 10.71 -10.09
C PHE A 224 0.39 9.94 -8.92
N ALA A 225 0.61 10.39 -7.68
CA ALA A 225 0.04 9.75 -6.49
C ALA A 225 -1.50 9.68 -6.54
N LYS A 226 -2.18 10.78 -6.90
CA LYS A 226 -3.64 10.78 -7.10
C LYS A 226 -4.07 9.78 -8.19
N ARG A 227 -3.35 9.76 -9.32
CA ARG A 227 -3.62 8.84 -10.43
C ARG A 227 -3.50 7.37 -10.02
N GLN A 228 -2.56 7.00 -9.15
CA GLN A 228 -2.43 5.62 -8.66
C GLN A 228 -3.72 5.12 -8.00
N LEU A 229 -4.35 5.96 -7.18
CA LEU A 229 -5.63 5.61 -6.54
C LEU A 229 -6.79 5.59 -7.54
N GLU A 230 -6.82 6.52 -8.49
CA GLU A 230 -7.87 6.57 -9.52
C GLU A 230 -7.83 5.38 -10.48
N ILE A 231 -6.65 4.84 -10.80
CA ILE A 231 -6.49 3.68 -11.68
C ILE A 231 -7.32 2.49 -11.16
N LEU A 232 -7.25 2.20 -9.85
CA LEU A 232 -7.97 1.08 -9.24
C LEU A 232 -9.51 1.30 -9.17
N LEU A 233 -9.96 2.53 -9.41
CA LEU A 233 -11.38 2.93 -9.40
C LEU A 233 -11.94 3.11 -10.83
N ARG A 234 -11.10 2.97 -11.86
CA ARG A 234 -11.49 3.07 -13.27
C ARG A 234 -12.44 1.93 -13.65
N GLU A 235 -13.34 2.17 -14.60
CA GLU A 235 -14.40 1.26 -15.06
C GLU A 235 -13.90 -0.06 -15.65
N ASP A 236 -12.65 -0.11 -16.09
CA ASP A 236 -11.94 -1.27 -16.62
C ASP A 236 -10.99 -1.89 -15.58
N MET A 237 -11.07 -1.49 -14.31
CA MET A 237 -10.30 -2.05 -13.20
C MET A 237 -11.22 -2.45 -12.04
N LEU A 238 -12.08 -1.54 -11.60
CA LEU A 238 -13.09 -1.77 -10.58
C LEU A 238 -14.11 -2.81 -11.07
N HIS A 239 -14.41 -3.80 -10.25
CA HIS A 239 -15.44 -4.79 -10.59
C HIS A 239 -16.83 -4.15 -10.63
N PRO A 240 -17.74 -4.55 -11.55
CA PRO A 240 -19.09 -3.99 -11.64
C PRO A 240 -19.95 -4.11 -10.38
N ASN A 241 -19.56 -4.99 -9.43
CA ASN A 241 -20.21 -5.13 -8.13
C ASN A 241 -19.68 -4.13 -7.07
N GLY A 242 -18.70 -3.29 -7.42
CA GLY A 242 -18.03 -2.34 -6.52
C GLY A 242 -16.70 -2.81 -5.94
N GLN A 243 -16.25 -4.05 -6.16
CA GLN A 243 -15.00 -4.53 -5.58
C GLN A 243 -13.76 -3.94 -6.27
N ILE A 244 -12.81 -3.42 -5.49
CA ILE A 244 -11.47 -3.03 -5.94
C ILE A 244 -10.61 -4.30 -6.11
N PRO A 245 -9.89 -4.49 -7.23
CA PRO A 245 -9.06 -5.69 -7.42
C PRO A 245 -7.94 -5.75 -6.39
N ALA A 246 -7.80 -6.86 -5.66
CA ALA A 246 -6.82 -6.98 -4.57
C ALA A 246 -5.36 -6.96 -5.07
N TYR A 247 -4.97 -7.96 -5.86
CA TYR A 247 -3.61 -8.13 -6.40
C TYR A 247 -3.59 -9.19 -7.52
N GLU A 248 -2.50 -9.27 -8.30
CA GLU A 248 -2.44 -10.04 -9.56
C GLU A 248 -2.91 -11.50 -9.46
N TRP A 249 -2.57 -12.24 -8.40
CA TRP A 249 -2.93 -13.67 -8.36
C TRP A 249 -4.36 -13.96 -7.89
N ALA A 250 -5.03 -13.02 -7.21
CA ALA A 250 -6.42 -13.16 -6.80
C ALA A 250 -7.12 -11.80 -6.68
N PHE A 251 -7.59 -11.24 -7.78
CA PHE A 251 -8.29 -9.94 -7.78
C PHE A 251 -9.52 -9.91 -6.88
N GLY A 252 -10.19 -11.05 -6.71
CA GLY A 252 -11.39 -11.21 -5.88
C GLY A 252 -11.14 -11.31 -4.39
N ASP A 253 -9.88 -11.26 -3.93
CA ASP A 253 -9.58 -11.34 -2.51
C ASP A 253 -9.91 -10.04 -1.76
N VAL A 254 -9.85 -10.10 -0.43
CA VAL A 254 -10.27 -9.01 0.46
C VAL A 254 -9.07 -8.36 1.12
N ASN A 255 -8.79 -7.11 0.72
CA ASN A 255 -7.74 -6.27 1.31
C ASN A 255 -8.35 -5.24 2.28
N PRO A 256 -7.55 -4.63 3.19
CA PRO A 256 -8.00 -3.51 3.99
C PRO A 256 -8.55 -2.34 3.14
N PRO A 257 -9.73 -1.79 3.46
CA PRO A 257 -10.35 -0.67 2.74
C PRO A 257 -9.69 0.70 3.03
N VAL A 258 -8.36 0.78 2.93
CA VAL A 258 -7.57 1.99 3.24
C VAL A 258 -7.55 3.03 2.12
N HIS A 259 -8.25 2.79 0.99
CA HIS A 259 -8.25 3.70 -0.16
C HIS A 259 -8.81 5.08 0.17
N ALA A 260 -9.91 5.16 0.93
CA ALA A 260 -10.50 6.45 1.31
C ALA A 260 -9.58 7.26 2.23
N MET A 261 -8.82 6.58 3.11
CA MET A 261 -7.79 7.21 3.93
C MET A 261 -6.74 7.88 3.05
N ALA A 262 -6.20 7.15 2.06
CA ALA A 262 -5.19 7.69 1.16
C ALA A 262 -5.74 8.86 0.33
N VAL A 263 -6.96 8.75 -0.21
CA VAL A 263 -7.62 9.86 -0.94
C VAL A 263 -7.71 11.13 -0.09
N LEU A 264 -8.24 11.00 1.14
CA LEU A 264 -8.38 12.13 2.06
C LEU A 264 -7.01 12.73 2.44
N LYS A 265 -6.00 11.87 2.66
CA LYS A 265 -4.65 12.30 3.01
C LYS A 265 -3.99 13.06 1.86
N LEU A 266 -4.09 12.56 0.62
CA LEU A 266 -3.57 13.24 -0.57
C LEU A 266 -4.24 14.60 -0.78
N PHE A 267 -5.55 14.69 -0.62
CA PHE A 267 -6.26 15.97 -0.70
C PHE A 267 -5.74 16.98 0.34
N ARG A 268 -5.55 16.54 1.59
CA ARG A 268 -4.99 17.37 2.67
C ARG A 268 -3.53 17.77 2.39
N MET A 269 -2.72 16.84 1.86
CA MET A 269 -1.33 17.11 1.47
C MET A 269 -1.26 18.13 0.34
N GLU A 270 -2.07 17.97 -0.70
CA GLU A 270 -2.16 18.92 -1.81
C GLU A 270 -2.56 20.31 -1.32
N ARG A 271 -3.52 20.39 -0.38
CA ARG A 271 -3.91 21.66 0.24
C ARG A 271 -2.75 22.37 0.94
N VAL A 272 -1.85 21.63 1.59
CA VAL A 272 -0.63 22.20 2.18
C VAL A 272 0.37 22.62 1.10
N GLN A 273 0.61 21.78 0.10
CA GLN A 273 1.62 22.00 -0.94
C GLN A 273 1.25 23.11 -1.93
N ARG A 274 -0.04 23.20 -2.31
CA ARG A 274 -0.56 24.09 -3.35
C ARG A 274 -1.44 25.22 -2.81
N GLY A 275 -1.72 25.24 -1.50
CA GLY A 275 -2.62 26.20 -0.84
C GLY A 275 -4.12 25.92 -1.01
N ALA A 276 -4.49 24.96 -1.85
CA ALA A 276 -5.87 24.51 -2.08
C ALA A 276 -5.89 23.01 -2.40
N GLY A 277 -6.94 22.30 -1.99
CA GLY A 277 -7.13 20.88 -2.30
C GLY A 277 -7.96 20.68 -3.58
N ASP A 278 -7.75 19.57 -4.27
CA ASP A 278 -8.48 19.20 -5.48
C ASP A 278 -9.84 18.55 -5.14
N HIS A 279 -10.90 19.35 -5.05
CA HIS A 279 -12.27 18.82 -4.88
C HIS A 279 -12.74 17.99 -6.09
N GLY A 280 -12.18 18.21 -7.28
CA GLY A 280 -12.47 17.39 -8.45
C GLY A 280 -12.02 15.94 -8.27
N PHE A 281 -10.82 15.75 -7.71
CA PHE A 281 -10.30 14.44 -7.31
C PHE A 281 -11.18 13.78 -6.25
N LEU A 282 -11.62 14.52 -5.23
CA LEU A 282 -12.56 14.00 -4.23
C LEU A 282 -13.88 13.54 -4.87
N ARG A 283 -14.49 14.33 -5.77
CA ARG A 283 -15.73 13.94 -6.46
C ARG A 283 -15.57 12.66 -7.29
N ARG A 284 -14.49 12.56 -8.08
CA ARG A 284 -14.24 11.38 -8.94
C ARG A 284 -14.04 10.11 -8.11
N THR A 285 -13.27 10.21 -7.03
CA THR A 285 -12.95 9.07 -6.17
C THR A 285 -14.13 8.69 -5.27
N LEU A 286 -14.82 9.65 -4.65
CA LEU A 286 -15.95 9.41 -3.75
C LEU A 286 -17.04 8.57 -4.42
N HIS A 287 -17.46 8.91 -5.64
CA HIS A 287 -18.52 8.17 -6.34
C HIS A 287 -18.16 6.70 -6.60
N LYS A 288 -16.90 6.41 -6.91
CA LYS A 288 -16.42 5.03 -7.11
C LYS A 288 -16.24 4.31 -5.77
N LEU A 289 -15.77 5.02 -4.74
CA LEU A 289 -15.66 4.49 -3.39
C LEU A 289 -17.03 4.21 -2.77
N LEU A 290 -18.11 4.90 -3.14
CA LEU A 290 -19.47 4.54 -2.71
C LEU A 290 -19.91 3.17 -3.24
N LEU A 291 -19.50 2.81 -4.47
CA LEU A 291 -19.74 1.46 -4.99
C LEU A 291 -18.97 0.43 -4.17
N ASN A 292 -17.72 0.73 -3.83
CA ASN A 292 -16.90 -0.15 -2.98
C ASN A 292 -17.44 -0.26 -1.56
N PHE A 293 -17.90 0.85 -0.98
CA PHE A 293 -18.52 0.91 0.33
C PHE A 293 -19.80 0.05 0.38
N ALA A 294 -20.66 0.17 -0.63
CA ALA A 294 -21.84 -0.68 -0.77
C ALA A 294 -21.47 -2.16 -0.97
N TRP A 295 -20.41 -2.47 -1.73
CA TRP A 295 -19.92 -3.83 -1.85
C TRP A 295 -19.52 -4.42 -0.50
N TRP A 296 -18.76 -3.67 0.31
CA TRP A 296 -18.36 -4.09 1.65
C TRP A 296 -19.56 -4.38 2.55
N LEU A 297 -20.53 -3.46 2.60
CA LEU A 297 -21.76 -3.63 3.39
C LEU A 297 -22.58 -4.86 2.97
N ASN A 298 -22.57 -5.26 1.71
CA ASN A 298 -23.39 -6.38 1.23
C ASN A 298 -22.64 -7.71 1.19
N ALA A 299 -21.32 -7.69 0.99
CA ALA A 299 -20.53 -8.90 0.75
C ALA A 299 -19.75 -9.36 1.98
N LYS A 300 -19.56 -8.50 2.98
CA LYS A 300 -18.72 -8.76 4.16
C LYS A 300 -19.42 -8.55 5.49
N ASP A 301 -20.68 -8.12 5.47
CA ASP A 301 -21.59 -8.12 6.62
C ASP A 301 -22.74 -9.09 6.30
N SER A 302 -22.43 -10.38 6.33
CA SER A 302 -23.28 -11.48 5.84
C SER A 302 -24.66 -11.52 6.51
N ASP A 303 -24.76 -11.06 7.76
CA ASP A 303 -25.99 -10.99 8.55
C ASP A 303 -26.62 -9.57 8.58
N GLY A 304 -25.97 -8.55 7.99
CA GLY A 304 -26.49 -7.17 7.93
C GLY A 304 -26.51 -6.44 9.27
N HIS A 305 -25.65 -6.83 10.21
CA HIS A 305 -25.61 -6.33 11.59
C HIS A 305 -24.44 -5.40 11.86
N GLY A 306 -23.66 -5.01 10.85
CA GLY A 306 -22.48 -4.16 10.97
C GLY A 306 -21.26 -4.88 11.57
N VAL A 307 -21.23 -6.21 11.51
CA VAL A 307 -20.05 -7.03 11.88
C VAL A 307 -19.41 -7.50 10.59
N PHE A 308 -18.19 -7.02 10.32
CA PHE A 308 -17.49 -7.41 9.10
C PHE A 308 -16.62 -8.62 9.33
N GLU A 309 -16.63 -9.56 8.39
CA GLU A 309 -15.87 -10.80 8.46
C GLU A 309 -15.25 -11.20 7.12
N GLY A 310 -14.23 -12.05 7.20
CA GLY A 310 -13.71 -12.83 6.09
C GLY A 310 -12.40 -12.33 5.50
N GLY A 311 -11.54 -13.30 5.16
CA GLY A 311 -10.22 -13.05 4.60
C GLY A 311 -9.19 -12.71 5.68
N PHE A 312 -7.93 -12.56 5.25
CA PHE A 312 -6.83 -12.19 6.13
C PHE A 312 -6.61 -10.68 6.21
N LEU A 313 -7.29 -9.88 5.35
CA LEU A 313 -7.23 -8.42 5.35
C LEU A 313 -5.79 -7.90 5.34
N GLY A 314 -4.93 -8.47 4.51
CA GLY A 314 -3.51 -8.10 4.43
C GLY A 314 -2.64 -8.59 5.61
N LEU A 315 -3.20 -9.30 6.59
CA LEU A 315 -2.54 -9.79 7.81
C LEU A 315 -2.50 -11.34 7.87
N ASP A 316 -1.84 -11.95 6.90
CA ASP A 316 -1.86 -13.36 6.51
C ASP A 316 -1.92 -14.38 7.66
N ASN A 317 -0.94 -14.34 8.57
CA ASN A 317 -0.77 -15.33 9.64
C ASN A 317 -0.99 -14.75 11.04
N ILE A 318 -1.62 -13.57 11.17
CA ILE A 318 -1.67 -12.82 12.45
C ILE A 318 -2.55 -13.49 13.53
N SER A 319 -3.45 -14.38 13.14
CA SER A 319 -4.42 -15.03 14.03
C SER A 319 -4.06 -16.48 14.36
N VAL A 320 -4.73 -17.07 15.35
CA VAL A 320 -4.62 -18.49 15.74
C VAL A 320 -5.29 -19.45 14.74
N TYR A 321 -6.02 -18.91 13.78
CA TYR A 321 -6.79 -19.63 12.78
C TYR A 321 -6.67 -18.96 11.41
N ASP A 322 -6.70 -19.76 10.34
CA ASP A 322 -6.76 -19.26 8.97
C ASP A 322 -8.16 -18.69 8.69
N ARG A 323 -8.28 -17.36 8.81
CA ARG A 323 -9.53 -16.59 8.63
C ARG A 323 -10.10 -16.67 7.20
N SER A 324 -9.39 -17.28 6.24
CA SER A 324 -9.95 -17.59 4.93
C SER A 324 -10.80 -18.87 4.92
N GLN A 325 -10.67 -19.71 5.96
CA GLN A 325 -11.43 -20.95 6.10
C GLN A 325 -12.81 -20.69 6.73
N VAL A 326 -13.80 -21.45 6.28
CA VAL A 326 -15.18 -21.36 6.79
C VAL A 326 -15.28 -22.08 8.14
N LEU A 327 -15.83 -21.42 9.15
CA LEU A 327 -16.15 -22.04 10.44
C LEU A 327 -17.29 -23.06 10.29
N PRO A 328 -17.39 -24.07 11.18
CA PRO A 328 -18.54 -24.96 11.24
C PRO A 328 -19.87 -24.19 11.35
N ALA A 329 -20.94 -24.76 10.82
CA ALA A 329 -22.24 -24.10 10.76
C ALA A 329 -22.70 -23.56 12.13
N GLY A 330 -23.14 -22.30 12.16
CA GLY A 330 -23.62 -21.60 13.35
C GLY A 330 -22.53 -20.92 14.21
N TYR A 331 -21.25 -21.24 13.98
CA TYR A 331 -20.15 -20.49 14.60
C TYR A 331 -19.88 -19.20 13.84
N ARG A 332 -19.52 -18.14 14.56
CA ARG A 332 -19.20 -16.83 13.99
C ARG A 332 -17.94 -16.26 14.61
N LEU A 333 -17.11 -15.60 13.80
CA LEU A 333 -15.92 -14.88 14.27
C LEU A 333 -16.17 -13.39 14.16
N LYS A 334 -16.22 -12.70 15.30
CA LYS A 334 -16.23 -11.24 15.33
C LYS A 334 -14.79 -10.74 15.30
N GLN A 335 -14.42 -10.15 14.17
CA GLN A 335 -13.08 -9.65 13.91
C GLN A 335 -12.96 -8.16 14.29
N ALA A 336 -12.04 -7.83 15.19
CA ALA A 336 -11.86 -6.46 15.66
C ALA A 336 -11.29 -5.56 14.57
N ASP A 337 -10.34 -6.09 13.79
CA ASP A 337 -9.71 -5.39 12.68
C ASP A 337 -10.66 -5.14 11.51
N ALA A 338 -11.43 -6.13 11.08
CA ALA A 338 -12.38 -5.98 9.97
C ALA A 338 -13.39 -4.85 10.24
N THR A 339 -13.98 -4.86 11.44
CA THR A 339 -14.91 -3.80 11.88
C THR A 339 -14.20 -2.47 12.05
N GLY A 340 -12.99 -2.46 12.63
CA GLY A 340 -12.17 -1.26 12.79
C GLY A 340 -11.81 -0.60 11.45
N TRP A 341 -11.44 -1.39 10.44
CA TRP A 341 -11.16 -0.90 9.10
C TRP A 341 -12.38 -0.29 8.43
N MET A 342 -13.54 -0.94 8.54
CA MET A 342 -14.78 -0.41 7.98
C MET A 342 -15.24 0.85 8.70
N ALA A 343 -15.05 0.94 10.02
CA ALA A 343 -15.32 2.16 10.77
C ALA A 343 -14.42 3.33 10.30
N MET A 344 -13.13 3.04 10.05
CA MET A 344 -12.21 4.02 9.46
C MET A 344 -12.66 4.43 8.06
N PHE A 345 -13.02 3.47 7.20
CA PHE A 345 -13.53 3.76 5.86
C PHE A 345 -14.78 4.66 5.90
N SER A 346 -15.76 4.34 6.77
CA SER A 346 -16.94 5.17 6.99
C SER A 346 -16.60 6.59 7.40
N LEU A 347 -15.69 6.76 8.38
CA LEU A 347 -15.27 8.11 8.81
C LEU A 347 -14.54 8.87 7.71
N ASN A 348 -13.63 8.23 6.97
CA ASN A 348 -12.95 8.90 5.87
C ASN A 348 -13.93 9.33 4.77
N MET A 349 -14.94 8.50 4.46
CA MET A 349 -16.00 8.86 3.51
C MET A 349 -16.85 10.03 4.03
N THR A 350 -17.19 10.06 5.33
CA THR A 350 -17.83 11.22 5.97
C THR A 350 -16.99 12.47 5.81
N MET A 351 -15.68 12.41 6.09
CA MET A 351 -14.80 13.57 5.97
C MET A 351 -14.65 14.05 4.52
N ILE A 352 -14.53 13.14 3.55
CA ILE A 352 -14.49 13.48 2.12
C ILE A 352 -15.79 14.20 1.71
N ALA A 353 -16.96 13.66 2.10
CA ALA A 353 -18.25 14.27 1.79
C ALA A 353 -18.41 15.65 2.46
N LEU A 354 -17.94 15.81 3.71
CA LEU A 354 -17.92 17.11 4.40
C LEU A 354 -17.02 18.13 3.72
N GLU A 355 -15.82 17.75 3.26
CA GLU A 355 -14.96 18.64 2.47
C GLU A 355 -15.68 19.08 1.17
N LEU A 356 -16.44 18.19 0.52
CA LEU A 356 -17.21 18.54 -0.67
C LEU A 356 -18.41 19.45 -0.39
N THR A 357 -19.03 19.36 0.80
CA THR A 357 -20.12 20.28 1.19
C THR A 357 -19.71 21.75 1.25
N VAL A 358 -18.39 22.03 1.32
CA VAL A 358 -17.85 23.38 1.27
C VAL A 358 -18.23 24.07 -0.04
N GLU A 359 -18.23 23.34 -1.16
CA GLU A 359 -18.62 23.82 -2.49
C GLU A 359 -20.05 23.41 -2.89
N GLU A 360 -20.45 22.18 -2.55
CA GLU A 360 -21.67 21.53 -3.03
C GLU A 360 -22.47 20.91 -1.86
N PRO A 361 -23.47 21.61 -1.31
CA PRO A 361 -24.21 21.15 -0.12
C PRO A 361 -24.88 19.78 -0.24
N ASP A 362 -25.18 19.32 -1.46
CA ASP A 362 -25.84 18.03 -1.71
C ASP A 362 -25.03 16.82 -1.22
N TYR A 363 -23.71 16.94 -1.02
CA TYR A 363 -22.88 15.89 -0.42
C TYR A 363 -23.17 15.67 1.08
N GLU A 364 -23.93 16.55 1.73
CA GLU A 364 -24.33 16.39 3.13
C GLU A 364 -25.08 15.07 3.37
N ASP A 365 -25.94 14.64 2.43
CA ASP A 365 -26.67 13.37 2.54
C ASP A 365 -25.72 12.16 2.57
N ILE A 366 -24.62 12.23 1.82
CA ILE A 366 -23.60 11.19 1.81
C ILE A 366 -22.83 11.20 3.13
N ALA A 367 -22.51 12.38 3.67
CA ALA A 367 -21.84 12.52 4.97
C ALA A 367 -22.68 11.91 6.10
N LEU A 368 -23.98 12.21 6.13
CA LEU A 368 -24.96 11.65 7.07
C LEU A 368 -25.04 10.13 6.95
N GLN A 369 -25.15 9.59 5.74
CA GLN A 369 -25.24 8.16 5.51
C GLN A 369 -23.99 7.42 6.01
N CYS A 370 -22.80 7.88 5.62
CA CYS A 370 -21.53 7.25 6.02
C CYS A 370 -21.33 7.33 7.54
N TYR A 371 -21.73 8.45 8.14
CA TYR A 371 -21.62 8.64 9.58
C TYR A 371 -22.59 7.76 10.38
N SER A 372 -23.82 7.58 9.89
CA SER A 372 -24.76 6.62 10.48
C SER A 372 -24.22 5.18 10.45
N GLN A 373 -23.48 4.80 9.41
CA GLN A 373 -22.83 3.49 9.33
C GLN A 373 -21.68 3.38 10.34
N PHE A 374 -20.86 4.43 10.48
CA PHE A 374 -19.84 4.48 11.53
C PHE A 374 -20.45 4.29 12.93
N LEU A 375 -21.54 5.00 13.25
CA LEU A 375 -22.24 4.82 14.53
C LEU A 375 -22.78 3.39 14.68
N THR A 376 -23.29 2.78 13.63
CA THR A 376 -23.73 1.37 13.70
C THR A 376 -22.58 0.44 14.09
N MET A 377 -21.42 0.59 13.46
CA MET A 377 -20.22 -0.20 13.78
C MET A 377 -19.71 0.05 15.20
N ALA A 378 -19.74 1.30 15.67
CA ALA A 378 -19.36 1.63 17.04
C ALA A 378 -20.27 0.94 18.07
N ASN A 379 -21.58 0.90 17.84
CA ASN A 379 -22.53 0.16 18.69
C ASN A 379 -22.26 -1.36 18.70
N VAL A 380 -21.90 -1.92 17.55
CA VAL A 380 -21.53 -3.33 17.42
C VAL A 380 -20.25 -3.63 18.19
N MET A 381 -19.22 -2.80 18.05
CA MET A 381 -17.96 -2.95 18.79
C MET A 381 -18.17 -2.82 20.30
N ALA A 382 -19.11 -1.99 20.73
CA ALA A 382 -19.55 -1.86 22.12
C ALA A 382 -20.35 -3.05 22.66
N GLY A 383 -20.83 -3.96 21.81
CA GLY A 383 -21.67 -5.09 22.21
C GLY A 383 -23.14 -4.72 22.44
N ASN A 384 -23.60 -3.57 21.95
CA ASN A 384 -24.96 -3.08 22.20
C ASN A 384 -26.00 -3.62 21.20
N VAL A 385 -25.58 -4.34 20.16
CA VAL A 385 -26.45 -4.92 19.13
C VAL A 385 -26.61 -6.43 19.36
N ASP A 386 -27.84 -6.94 19.33
CA ASP A 386 -28.19 -8.37 19.41
C ASP A 386 -27.59 -9.12 20.63
N HIS A 387 -27.46 -8.44 21.78
CA HIS A 387 -26.79 -8.97 22.97
C HIS A 387 -25.34 -9.42 22.71
N SER A 388 -24.70 -8.90 21.66
CA SER A 388 -23.35 -9.27 21.27
C SER A 388 -22.30 -8.93 22.32
N PRO A 389 -21.20 -9.69 22.45
CA PRO A 389 -20.08 -9.25 23.26
C PRO A 389 -19.41 -8.01 22.67
N SER A 390 -18.96 -7.14 23.57
CA SER A 390 -18.02 -6.08 23.21
C SER A 390 -16.70 -6.69 22.73
N LEU A 391 -16.16 -6.15 21.65
CA LEU A 391 -14.81 -6.48 21.17
C LEU A 391 -13.73 -5.85 22.05
N TRP A 392 -14.07 -4.82 22.82
CA TRP A 392 -13.21 -4.28 23.87
C TRP A 392 -13.19 -5.21 25.08
N ASP A 393 -11.98 -5.50 25.53
CA ASP A 393 -11.72 -6.15 26.79
C ASP A 393 -11.34 -5.09 27.82
N ALA A 394 -12.21 -4.83 28.79
CA ALA A 394 -11.93 -3.83 29.83
C ALA A 394 -10.91 -4.30 30.86
N ASP A 395 -10.80 -5.62 31.07
CA ASP A 395 -9.86 -6.18 32.04
C ASP A 395 -8.43 -6.09 31.51
N ASP A 396 -8.26 -6.41 30.23
CA ASP A 396 -6.96 -6.31 29.54
C ASP A 396 -6.73 -4.95 28.87
N GLY A 397 -7.75 -4.09 28.80
CA GLY A 397 -7.64 -2.76 28.20
C GLY A 397 -7.22 -2.79 26.72
N PHE A 398 -7.77 -3.75 25.96
CA PHE A 398 -7.37 -4.00 24.57
C PHE A 398 -8.55 -4.55 23.73
N PHE A 399 -8.56 -4.29 22.42
CA PHE A 399 -9.53 -4.91 21.51
C PHE A 399 -9.09 -6.32 21.11
N LYS A 400 -10.02 -7.27 21.08
CA LYS A 400 -9.74 -8.67 20.74
C LYS A 400 -10.88 -9.30 19.96
N ASP A 401 -10.56 -10.29 19.15
CA ASP A 401 -11.56 -11.09 18.44
C ASP A 401 -12.40 -11.92 19.41
N VAL A 402 -13.64 -12.20 19.00
CA VAL A 402 -14.57 -13.03 19.77
C VAL A 402 -15.19 -14.09 18.88
N LEU A 403 -15.01 -15.35 19.25
CA LEU A 403 -15.73 -16.48 18.68
C LEU A 403 -17.09 -16.62 19.39
N VAL A 404 -18.15 -16.76 18.61
CA VAL A 404 -19.51 -16.99 19.09
C VAL A 404 -19.98 -18.36 18.63
N THR A 405 -20.47 -19.19 19.56
CA THR A 405 -20.99 -20.53 19.25
C THR A 405 -22.44 -20.48 18.75
N PRO A 406 -22.96 -21.57 18.14
CA PRO A 406 -24.38 -21.67 17.77
C PRO A 406 -25.35 -21.45 18.95
N GLU A 407 -24.93 -21.84 20.16
CA GLU A 407 -25.67 -21.68 21.42
C GLU A 407 -25.63 -20.24 21.95
N GLY A 408 -24.76 -19.39 21.39
CA GLY A 408 -24.54 -18.01 21.83
C GLY A 408 -23.44 -17.85 22.89
N ASP A 409 -22.71 -18.93 23.21
CA ASP A 409 -21.54 -18.86 24.08
C ASP A 409 -20.41 -18.10 23.41
N ARG A 410 -19.51 -17.54 24.23
CA ARG A 410 -18.55 -16.53 23.81
C ARG A 410 -17.17 -16.92 24.27
N HIS A 411 -16.25 -16.94 23.33
CA HIS A 411 -14.86 -17.27 23.59
C HIS A 411 -13.99 -16.17 23.00
N ARG A 412 -13.38 -15.38 23.88
CA ARG A 412 -12.42 -14.36 23.48
C ARG A 412 -11.15 -15.04 22.99
N ILE A 413 -10.56 -14.49 21.93
CA ILE A 413 -9.27 -14.96 21.42
C ILE A 413 -8.22 -14.03 22.02
N ASP A 414 -7.55 -14.48 23.08
CA ASP A 414 -6.61 -13.68 23.88
C ASP A 414 -5.25 -13.49 23.20
N VAL A 415 -5.28 -12.85 22.04
CA VAL A 415 -4.11 -12.49 21.24
C VAL A 415 -3.90 -10.98 21.28
N PHE A 416 -2.75 -10.56 21.79
CA PHE A 416 -2.26 -9.19 21.71
C PHE A 416 -1.52 -8.98 20.38
N SER A 417 -2.23 -8.47 19.38
CA SER A 417 -1.69 -8.19 18.05
C SER A 417 -2.20 -6.87 17.47
N MET A 418 -1.71 -6.50 16.28
CA MET A 418 -2.21 -5.35 15.51
C MET A 418 -3.73 -5.40 15.26
N VAL A 419 -4.35 -6.57 15.31
CA VAL A 419 -5.81 -6.72 15.25
C VAL A 419 -6.51 -5.84 16.29
N GLY A 420 -5.97 -5.80 17.51
CA GLY A 420 -6.52 -4.98 18.59
C GLY A 420 -6.11 -3.50 18.54
N ILE A 421 -5.22 -3.13 17.62
CA ILE A 421 -4.77 -1.74 17.41
C ILE A 421 -5.60 -1.08 16.31
N ILE A 422 -5.96 -1.82 15.26
CA ILE A 422 -6.68 -1.29 14.08
C ILE A 422 -7.94 -0.47 14.41
N PRO A 423 -8.77 -0.83 15.41
CA PRO A 423 -9.91 0.00 15.80
C PRO A 423 -9.57 1.45 16.18
N LEU A 424 -8.34 1.71 16.66
CA LEU A 424 -7.89 3.09 16.97
C LEU A 424 -7.85 3.98 15.72
N PHE A 425 -7.56 3.41 14.55
CA PHE A 425 -7.33 4.18 13.32
C PHE A 425 -8.61 4.82 12.77
N ALA A 426 -9.78 4.33 13.20
CA ALA A 426 -11.04 5.02 13.00
C ALA A 426 -11.09 6.26 13.91
N CYS A 427 -10.42 7.33 13.47
CA CYS A 427 -10.28 8.59 14.19
C CYS A 427 -10.15 9.76 13.21
N GLU A 428 -11.07 10.73 13.29
CA GLU A 428 -11.04 11.98 12.54
C GLU A 428 -11.49 13.17 13.40
N VAL A 429 -10.93 14.34 13.12
CA VAL A 429 -11.29 15.60 13.78
C VAL A 429 -12.14 16.43 12.82
N VAL A 430 -13.36 16.79 13.25
CA VAL A 430 -14.26 17.65 12.50
C VAL A 430 -14.03 19.09 12.94
N GLU A 431 -13.50 19.90 12.03
CA GLU A 431 -13.27 21.33 12.24
C GLU A 431 -14.58 22.13 12.06
N PRO A 432 -14.76 23.27 12.76
CA PRO A 432 -15.94 24.14 12.59
C PRO A 432 -16.25 24.51 11.14
N ARG A 433 -15.20 24.70 10.32
CA ARG A 433 -15.36 25.07 8.90
C ARG A 433 -16.15 24.03 8.09
N LEU A 434 -16.08 22.76 8.47
CA LEU A 434 -16.77 21.66 7.78
C LEU A 434 -18.25 21.60 8.14
N LEU A 435 -18.63 22.11 9.32
CA LEU A 435 -20.02 22.12 9.78
C LEU A 435 -20.83 23.27 9.19
N LYS A 436 -20.17 24.37 8.79
CA LYS A 436 -20.81 25.60 8.30
C LYS A 436 -21.83 25.36 7.17
N ASN A 437 -21.56 24.41 6.28
CA ASN A 437 -22.42 24.07 5.15
C ASN A 437 -23.12 22.70 5.31
N ALA A 438 -23.05 22.10 6.49
CA ALA A 438 -23.64 20.80 6.80
C ALA A 438 -24.51 20.86 8.08
N PRO A 439 -25.59 21.67 8.09
CA PRO A 439 -26.40 21.92 9.29
C PRO A 439 -27.18 20.69 9.79
N ARG A 440 -27.59 19.78 8.90
CA ARG A 440 -28.24 18.51 9.28
C ARG A 440 -27.21 17.56 9.88
N PHE A 441 -26.00 17.51 9.30
CA PHE A 441 -24.89 16.76 9.89
C PHE A 441 -24.56 17.29 11.28
N GLU A 442 -24.38 18.60 11.44
CA GLU A 442 -24.16 19.23 12.75
C GLU A 442 -25.28 18.88 13.74
N LYS A 443 -26.54 18.92 13.31
CA LYS A 443 -27.66 18.51 14.16
C LYS A 443 -27.58 17.04 14.59
N MET A 444 -27.24 16.12 13.69
CA MET A 444 -27.08 14.69 14.01
C MET A 444 -25.88 14.46 14.92
N LEU A 445 -24.79 15.18 14.67
CA LEU A 445 -23.58 15.18 15.46
C LEU A 445 -23.88 15.59 16.92
N MET A 446 -24.61 16.70 17.11
CA MET A 446 -25.00 17.20 18.44
C MET A 446 -26.11 16.38 19.11
N ALA A 447 -26.98 15.73 18.33
CA ALA A 447 -28.04 14.87 18.88
C ALA A 447 -27.49 13.64 19.62
N HIS A 448 -26.24 13.24 19.37
CA HIS A 448 -25.57 12.16 20.10
C HIS A 448 -24.60 12.69 21.17
N ALA A 449 -24.54 14.01 21.37
CA ALA A 449 -23.68 14.62 22.37
C ALA A 449 -24.08 14.19 23.79
N GLY A 450 -23.08 14.01 24.66
CA GLY A 450 -23.27 13.61 26.05
C GLY A 450 -23.57 12.13 26.27
N GLY A 451 -23.32 11.27 25.27
CA GLY A 451 -23.41 9.81 25.44
C GLY A 451 -24.83 9.23 25.33
N MET A 452 -25.77 9.97 24.74
CA MET A 452 -27.11 9.43 24.42
C MET A 452 -27.08 8.32 23.35
N PHE A 453 -25.91 8.12 22.74
CA PHE A 453 -25.58 6.98 21.89
C PHE A 453 -25.05 5.83 22.76
N ASP A 454 -25.69 4.66 22.71
CA ASP A 454 -25.33 3.52 23.58
C ASP A 454 -23.85 3.09 23.42
N GLY A 455 -23.27 3.23 22.23
CA GLY A 455 -21.86 2.92 21.95
C GLY A 455 -20.85 3.98 22.42
N HIS A 456 -21.24 5.01 23.18
CA HIS A 456 -20.33 6.07 23.67
C HIS A 456 -19.19 5.55 24.55
N SER A 457 -19.37 4.40 25.20
CA SER A 457 -18.31 3.74 25.96
C SER A 457 -17.16 3.26 25.06
N ILE A 458 -17.40 3.09 23.76
CA ILE A 458 -16.46 2.65 22.72
C ILE A 458 -16.63 3.55 21.48
N CYS A 459 -16.85 4.84 21.71
CA CYS A 459 -16.87 5.85 20.68
C CYS A 459 -16.71 7.25 21.29
N ALA A 460 -15.70 7.99 20.85
CA ALA A 460 -15.68 9.44 21.04
C ALA A 460 -16.55 10.07 19.94
N CYS A 461 -17.78 10.46 20.29
CA CYS A 461 -18.76 11.07 19.38
C CYS A 461 -19.62 12.05 20.19
N PRO A 462 -19.69 13.30 19.73
CA PRO A 462 -19.08 14.42 20.43
C PRO A 462 -19.72 14.67 21.79
N ALA A 463 -19.14 14.09 22.83
CA ALA A 463 -19.50 14.46 24.19
C ALA A 463 -18.99 15.88 24.54
N HIS A 464 -17.90 16.32 23.91
CA HIS A 464 -17.24 17.58 24.19
C HIS A 464 -16.88 18.31 22.87
N THR A 465 -16.86 19.64 22.94
CA THR A 465 -16.24 20.52 21.94
C THR A 465 -15.00 21.12 22.58
N ASN A 466 -13.85 21.06 21.90
CA ASN A 466 -12.64 21.67 22.46
C ASN A 466 -12.62 23.20 22.27
N GLU A 467 -11.61 23.88 22.81
CA GLU A 467 -11.49 25.35 22.76
C GLU A 467 -11.42 25.92 21.34
N ARG A 468 -11.03 25.10 20.35
CA ARG A 468 -10.99 25.48 18.92
C ARG A 468 -12.31 25.23 18.19
N GLY A 469 -13.34 24.76 18.88
CA GLY A 469 -14.63 24.42 18.28
C GLY A 469 -14.63 23.07 17.54
N GLU A 470 -13.59 22.26 17.69
CA GLU A 470 -13.48 20.98 16.99
C GLU A 470 -14.25 19.88 17.73
N HIS A 471 -14.58 18.83 16.97
CA HIS A 471 -15.20 17.60 17.47
C HIS A 471 -14.34 16.38 17.09
N LEU A 472 -14.18 15.45 18.03
CA LEU A 472 -13.51 14.18 17.77
C LEU A 472 -14.56 13.13 17.41
N LEU A 473 -14.36 12.46 16.28
CA LEU A 473 -15.06 11.25 15.90
C LEU A 473 -14.06 10.10 15.93
N SER A 474 -14.19 9.20 16.90
CA SER A 474 -13.33 8.02 16.96
C SER A 474 -14.04 6.81 17.55
N LEU A 475 -13.63 5.62 17.14
CA LEU A 475 -14.09 4.39 17.77
C LEU A 475 -13.44 4.19 19.14
N ALA A 476 -12.14 4.41 19.29
CA ALA A 476 -11.54 4.44 20.62
C ALA A 476 -11.84 5.79 21.30
N ASN A 477 -12.30 5.77 22.56
CA ASN A 477 -12.42 7.00 23.34
C ASN A 477 -11.11 7.32 24.09
N HIS A 478 -11.04 8.51 24.68
CA HIS A 478 -9.84 8.98 25.37
C HIS A 478 -9.47 8.14 26.61
N ASP A 479 -10.43 7.48 27.26
CA ASP A 479 -10.20 6.59 28.41
C ASP A 479 -9.56 5.25 28.00
N MET A 480 -9.72 4.85 26.74
CA MET A 480 -9.09 3.63 26.19
C MET A 480 -7.62 3.85 25.82
N LEU A 481 -7.17 5.09 25.58
CA LEU A 481 -5.80 5.36 25.14
C LEU A 481 -4.75 4.97 26.19
N PRO A 482 -4.86 5.32 27.48
CA PRO A 482 -3.85 4.95 28.48
C PRO A 482 -3.61 3.44 28.61
N PRO A 483 -4.62 2.55 28.75
CA PRO A 483 -4.36 1.12 28.86
C PRO A 483 -3.80 0.52 27.56
N ILE A 484 -4.29 0.95 26.39
CA ILE A 484 -3.72 0.50 25.10
C ILE A 484 -2.24 0.89 25.01
N LEU A 485 -1.92 2.16 25.27
CA LEU A 485 -0.54 2.66 25.15
C LEU A 485 0.40 2.05 26.19
N LYS A 486 -0.12 1.62 27.35
CA LYS A 486 0.66 0.84 28.32
C LYS A 486 1.20 -0.45 27.70
N HIS A 487 0.40 -1.16 26.89
CA HIS A 487 0.87 -2.33 26.14
C HIS A 487 1.79 -1.95 24.99
N LEU A 488 1.39 -0.95 24.18
CA LEU A 488 2.13 -0.57 22.98
C LEU A 488 3.52 -0.02 23.27
N LEU A 489 3.68 0.73 24.36
CA LEU A 489 4.93 1.40 24.74
C LEU A 489 5.78 0.58 25.73
N ASN A 490 5.42 -0.68 25.97
CA ASN A 490 6.20 -1.61 26.79
C ASN A 490 7.18 -2.44 25.93
N GLU A 491 8.48 -2.37 26.25
CA GLU A 491 9.53 -3.07 25.49
C GLU A 491 9.47 -4.60 25.60
N ASN A 492 8.85 -5.11 26.68
CA ASN A 492 8.62 -6.54 26.90
C ASN A 492 7.39 -7.07 26.13
N GLU A 493 6.64 -6.18 25.48
CA GLU A 493 5.42 -6.50 24.74
C GLU A 493 5.54 -6.05 23.29
N PHE A 494 4.95 -4.92 22.93
CA PHE A 494 4.87 -4.45 21.54
C PHE A 494 6.05 -3.59 21.12
N LEU A 495 6.62 -2.77 22.00
CA LEU A 495 7.65 -1.80 21.61
C LEU A 495 8.98 -2.52 21.35
N SER A 496 9.45 -2.46 20.12
CA SER A 496 10.82 -2.85 19.79
C SER A 496 11.74 -1.62 19.71
N PRO A 497 13.06 -1.82 19.62
CA PRO A 497 13.97 -0.74 19.27
C PRO A 497 13.65 -0.05 17.94
N HIS A 498 12.84 -0.67 17.08
CA HIS A 498 12.58 -0.26 15.71
C HIS A 498 11.11 0.02 15.39
N GLY A 499 10.24 0.12 16.41
CA GLY A 499 8.80 0.39 16.26
C GLY A 499 7.90 -0.67 16.92
N ILE A 500 6.59 -0.57 16.67
CA ILE A 500 5.57 -1.47 17.21
C ILE A 500 5.53 -2.78 16.41
N ARG A 501 5.67 -3.89 17.13
CA ARG A 501 5.58 -5.26 16.60
C ARG A 501 4.15 -5.59 16.16
N SER A 502 4.01 -6.47 15.18
CA SER A 502 2.71 -6.98 14.73
C SER A 502 2.00 -7.87 15.75
N VAL A 503 2.76 -8.63 16.54
CA VAL A 503 2.28 -9.42 17.68
C VAL A 503 3.15 -9.10 18.90
N SER A 504 2.51 -8.99 20.07
CA SER A 504 3.20 -8.74 21.33
C SER A 504 4.17 -9.87 21.66
N ARG A 505 5.36 -9.50 22.14
CA ARG A 505 6.39 -10.45 22.59
C ARG A 505 5.93 -11.31 23.78
N ILE A 506 4.83 -10.97 24.46
CA ILE A 506 4.25 -11.82 25.52
C ILE A 506 3.96 -13.24 25.02
N HIS A 507 3.59 -13.39 23.74
CA HIS A 507 3.32 -14.67 23.09
C HIS A 507 4.56 -15.52 22.79
N ALA A 508 5.77 -15.01 23.06
CA ALA A 508 6.97 -15.85 23.11
C ALA A 508 6.94 -16.83 24.29
N THR A 509 6.14 -16.53 25.32
CA THR A 509 5.99 -17.38 26.53
C THR A 509 4.56 -17.87 26.70
N HIS A 510 3.57 -17.02 26.42
CA HIS A 510 2.14 -17.32 26.51
C HIS A 510 1.58 -17.68 25.13
N HIS A 511 1.98 -18.85 24.61
CA HIS A 511 1.69 -19.28 23.23
C HIS A 511 0.47 -20.21 23.12
N ASP A 512 0.16 -21.01 24.14
CA ASP A 512 -1.02 -21.87 24.18
C ASP A 512 -2.17 -21.14 24.88
N LEU A 513 -3.19 -20.76 24.11
CA LEU A 513 -4.38 -20.05 24.59
C LEU A 513 -5.49 -21.03 24.97
N GLY A 514 -5.20 -22.33 24.99
CA GLY A 514 -6.15 -23.38 25.33
C GLY A 514 -7.00 -23.84 24.15
N TRP A 515 -8.19 -24.35 24.45
CA TRP A 515 -9.09 -24.93 23.46
C TRP A 515 -10.24 -23.98 23.15
N LEU A 516 -10.41 -23.64 21.88
CA LEU A 516 -11.54 -22.87 21.36
C LEU A 516 -12.50 -23.80 20.60
N PRO A 517 -13.83 -23.72 20.84
CA PRO A 517 -14.81 -24.40 19.99
C PRO A 517 -14.59 -24.11 18.51
N ALA A 518 -14.93 -25.05 17.62
CA ALA A 518 -14.75 -24.97 16.16
C ALA A 518 -13.31 -24.81 15.62
N ILE A 519 -12.38 -24.21 16.37
CA ILE A 519 -10.99 -23.95 15.96
C ILE A 519 -10.06 -25.07 16.46
N GLY A 520 -10.29 -25.54 17.69
CA GLY A 520 -9.44 -26.52 18.36
C GLY A 520 -8.41 -25.88 19.28
N ARG A 521 -7.20 -26.44 19.35
CA ARG A 521 -6.13 -25.89 20.19
C ARG A 521 -5.61 -24.60 19.57
N ALA A 522 -5.79 -23.49 20.28
CA ALA A 522 -5.42 -22.15 19.81
C ALA A 522 -3.98 -21.85 20.19
N LEU A 523 -3.10 -21.79 19.17
CA LEU A 523 -1.68 -21.53 19.35
C LEU A 523 -1.29 -20.24 18.61
N ILE A 524 -0.61 -19.33 19.32
CA ILE A 524 -0.01 -18.12 18.76
C ILE A 524 1.47 -18.08 19.12
N GLU A 525 2.32 -17.83 18.14
CA GLU A 525 3.77 -17.79 18.35
C GLU A 525 4.31 -16.41 18.02
N TYR A 526 5.34 -15.97 18.74
CA TYR A 526 6.10 -14.77 18.40
C TYR A 526 7.31 -15.13 17.53
N LEU A 527 7.26 -14.74 16.27
CA LEU A 527 8.22 -15.02 15.20
C LEU A 527 8.75 -13.69 14.62
N PRO A 528 9.82 -13.09 15.17
CA PRO A 528 10.29 -11.76 14.76
C PRO A 528 10.98 -11.69 13.39
N GLY A 529 11.17 -12.82 12.71
CA GLY A 529 11.85 -12.93 11.42
C GLY A 529 11.01 -13.68 10.40
N GLU A 530 11.45 -14.89 10.02
CA GLU A 530 10.74 -15.73 9.05
C GLU A 530 9.51 -16.41 9.68
N SER A 531 8.47 -16.59 8.86
CA SER A 531 7.31 -17.42 9.21
C SER A 531 7.74 -18.89 9.26
N ASN A 532 7.23 -19.65 10.24
CA ASN A 532 7.37 -21.11 10.27
C ASN A 532 6.26 -21.84 9.50
N THR A 533 5.39 -21.09 8.80
CA THR A 533 4.32 -21.62 7.95
C THR A 533 4.45 -21.11 6.53
N GLY A 534 4.11 -21.96 5.55
CA GLY A 534 4.09 -21.61 4.13
C GLY A 534 2.82 -20.88 3.68
N LEU A 535 1.94 -20.47 4.59
CA LEU A 535 0.72 -19.73 4.26
C LEU A 535 1.13 -18.49 3.43
N PHE A 536 0.47 -18.31 2.29
CA PHE A 536 0.66 -17.17 1.38
C PHE A 536 2.09 -16.97 0.82
N GLY A 537 2.86 -18.04 0.63
CA GLY A 537 4.13 -17.97 -0.13
C GLY A 537 5.41 -17.98 0.71
N GLY A 538 5.30 -18.15 2.03
CA GLY A 538 6.41 -18.57 2.90
C GLY A 538 7.27 -17.46 3.53
N ASN A 539 7.27 -16.24 2.98
CA ASN A 539 7.99 -15.10 3.57
C ASN A 539 7.08 -13.97 4.09
N SER A 540 5.76 -14.13 4.01
CA SER A 540 4.80 -13.20 4.63
C SER A 540 4.64 -13.53 6.12
N ASN A 541 4.99 -12.58 7.00
CA ASN A 541 4.96 -12.80 8.44
C ASN A 541 4.45 -11.59 9.25
N TRP A 542 3.33 -11.80 9.93
CA TRP A 542 2.65 -10.86 10.83
C TRP A 542 2.73 -11.27 12.30
N ARG A 543 3.55 -12.25 12.65
CA ARG A 543 3.67 -12.78 14.02
C ARG A 543 4.83 -12.19 14.81
N GLY A 544 5.17 -10.93 14.60
CA GLY A 544 6.25 -10.28 15.35
C GLY A 544 7.03 -9.19 14.63
N PRO A 545 7.22 -9.22 13.29
CA PRO A 545 7.92 -8.16 12.58
C PRO A 545 7.23 -6.79 12.75
N VAL A 546 8.00 -5.73 12.53
CA VAL A 546 7.51 -4.34 12.52
C VAL A 546 7.10 -3.98 11.10
N TRP A 547 5.87 -3.50 10.93
CA TRP A 547 5.33 -3.10 9.63
C TRP A 547 5.12 -1.59 9.56
N MET A 548 5.76 -0.94 8.58
CA MET A 548 5.73 0.51 8.39
C MET A 548 4.32 1.09 8.18
N PRO A 549 3.44 0.52 7.33
CA PRO A 549 2.10 1.08 7.11
C PRO A 549 1.27 1.22 8.39
N VAL A 550 1.29 0.20 9.25
CA VAL A 550 0.50 0.18 10.49
C VAL A 550 1.12 1.09 11.55
N ASN A 551 2.45 1.14 11.65
CA ASN A 551 3.14 2.10 12.53
C ASN A 551 2.85 3.55 12.11
N TYR A 552 2.85 3.83 10.80
CA TYR A 552 2.46 5.12 10.26
C TYR A 552 1.04 5.51 10.67
N LEU A 553 0.07 4.61 10.49
CA LEU A 553 -1.33 4.87 10.89
C LEU A 553 -1.47 5.11 12.39
N LEU A 554 -0.73 4.37 13.23
CA LEU A 554 -0.72 4.61 14.68
C LEU A 554 -0.19 6.01 15.01
N ILE A 555 0.94 6.41 14.43
CA ILE A 555 1.52 7.74 14.62
C ILE A 555 0.54 8.83 14.16
N GLU A 556 -0.08 8.67 12.99
CA GLU A 556 -1.06 9.61 12.44
C GLU A 556 -2.29 9.75 13.35
N THR A 557 -2.76 8.62 13.88
CA THR A 557 -3.89 8.56 14.81
C THR A 557 -3.58 9.26 16.13
N LEU A 558 -2.40 9.01 16.72
CA LEU A 558 -1.98 9.66 17.95
C LEU A 558 -1.83 11.19 17.78
N MET A 559 -1.36 11.63 16.61
CA MET A 559 -1.32 13.06 16.26
C MET A 559 -2.72 13.67 16.13
N LYS A 560 -3.71 12.95 15.59
CA LYS A 560 -5.12 13.41 15.55
C LYS A 560 -5.74 13.51 16.94
N PHE A 561 -5.51 12.51 17.79
CA PHE A 561 -5.93 12.58 19.19
C PHE A 561 -5.24 13.74 19.92
N HIS A 562 -3.93 13.94 19.69
CA HIS A 562 -3.20 15.06 20.25
C HIS A 562 -3.76 16.40 19.78
N GLN A 563 -4.03 16.56 18.48
CA GLN A 563 -4.67 17.74 17.93
C GLN A 563 -5.90 18.04 18.78
N TYR A 564 -6.82 17.10 18.93
CA TYR A 564 -8.06 17.34 19.66
C TYR A 564 -7.90 17.56 21.18
N LEU A 565 -7.14 16.70 21.88
CA LEU A 565 -7.03 16.65 23.34
C LEU A 565 -6.03 17.66 23.93
N GLY A 566 -5.05 18.09 23.14
CA GLY A 566 -4.02 19.07 23.52
C GLY A 566 -3.00 18.57 24.55
N ASP A 567 -2.17 19.49 25.04
CA ASP A 567 -1.00 19.22 25.90
C ASP A 567 -1.34 18.75 27.31
N ASN A 568 -2.59 18.99 27.75
CA ASN A 568 -3.05 18.61 29.08
C ASN A 568 -3.34 17.10 29.18
N PHE A 569 -3.59 16.43 28.06
CA PHE A 569 -3.76 14.99 28.04
C PHE A 569 -2.41 14.30 27.94
N LYS A 570 -2.03 13.59 29.02
CA LYS A 570 -0.76 12.88 29.12
C LYS A 570 -0.97 11.45 29.56
N VAL A 571 -0.15 10.55 29.02
CA VAL A 571 -0.14 9.13 29.35
C VAL A 571 1.20 8.75 29.98
N GLU A 572 1.20 7.75 30.84
CA GLU A 572 2.43 7.18 31.38
C GLU A 572 3.09 6.31 30.30
N VAL A 573 4.39 6.50 30.11
CA VAL A 573 5.16 5.81 29.06
C VAL A 573 6.14 4.81 29.70
N PRO A 574 5.86 3.49 29.66
CA PRO A 574 6.66 2.48 30.33
C PRO A 574 8.13 2.47 29.93
N CYS A 575 8.43 2.58 28.64
CA CYS A 575 9.81 2.62 28.13
C CYS A 575 10.60 3.89 28.52
N ALA A 576 9.93 4.90 29.09
CA ALA A 576 10.51 6.14 29.57
C ALA A 576 10.39 6.26 31.11
N ASN A 577 10.55 5.16 31.83
CA ASN A 577 10.43 5.10 33.30
C ASN A 577 9.07 5.62 33.83
N ASN A 578 7.99 5.38 33.09
CA ASN A 578 6.63 5.86 33.39
C ASN A 578 6.50 7.39 33.46
N CYS A 579 7.38 8.13 32.75
CA CYS A 579 7.19 9.56 32.55
C CYS A 579 5.85 9.85 31.87
N LYS A 580 5.20 10.94 32.27
CA LYS A 580 3.96 11.41 31.65
C LYS A 580 4.28 12.25 30.41
N MET A 581 3.91 11.74 29.24
CA MET A 581 4.16 12.38 27.95
C MET A 581 2.85 12.74 27.24
N THR A 582 2.85 13.82 26.47
CA THR A 582 1.74 14.13 25.55
C THR A 582 1.71 13.10 24.41
N LEU A 583 0.57 12.99 23.73
CA LEU A 583 0.45 12.09 22.58
C LEU A 583 1.36 12.51 21.40
N GLN A 584 1.70 13.80 21.27
CA GLN A 584 2.70 14.27 20.31
C GLN A 584 4.10 13.78 20.67
N GLU A 585 4.51 13.91 21.94
CA GLU A 585 5.81 13.42 22.41
C GLU A 585 5.93 11.89 22.22
N VAL A 586 4.85 11.14 22.49
CA VAL A 586 4.78 9.69 22.19
C VAL A 586 4.93 9.43 20.70
N SER A 587 4.28 10.22 19.84
CA SER A 587 4.39 10.08 18.40
C SER A 587 5.81 10.32 17.90
N TYR A 588 6.52 11.33 18.42
CA TYR A 588 7.94 11.56 18.11
C TYR A 588 8.84 10.43 18.58
N LEU A 589 8.58 9.86 19.76
CA LEU A 589 9.29 8.67 20.23
C LEU A 589 9.12 7.51 19.23
N LEU A 590 7.91 7.25 18.76
CA LEU A 590 7.65 6.18 17.77
C LEU A 590 8.31 6.48 16.41
N ILE A 591 8.28 7.74 15.95
CA ILE A 591 8.95 8.18 14.71
C ILE A 591 10.45 7.90 14.78
N GLU A 592 11.11 8.24 15.89
CA GLU A 592 12.53 7.96 16.07
C GLU A 592 12.80 6.44 16.02
N ARG A 593 11.99 5.62 16.71
CA ARG A 593 12.13 4.15 16.70
C ARG A 593 12.02 3.58 15.29
N VAL A 594 10.98 3.95 14.52
CA VAL A 594 10.83 3.40 13.16
C VAL A 594 11.92 3.89 12.22
N THR A 595 12.42 5.12 12.39
CA THR A 595 13.52 5.64 11.57
C THR A 595 14.86 4.99 11.93
N ASP A 596 15.06 4.61 13.19
CA ASP A 596 16.27 3.94 13.69
C ASP A 596 16.51 2.57 13.03
N VAL A 597 15.52 1.97 12.36
CA VAL A 597 15.76 0.76 11.56
C VAL A 597 16.71 1.02 10.37
N PHE A 598 16.75 2.26 9.87
CA PHE A 598 17.57 2.66 8.72
C PHE A 598 18.79 3.52 9.10
N ARG A 599 18.85 4.00 10.34
CA ARG A 599 20.00 4.78 10.84
C ARG A 599 21.12 3.85 11.28
N ARG A 600 22.36 4.33 11.18
CA ARG A 600 23.51 3.65 11.77
C ARG A 600 23.39 3.65 13.30
N ASP A 601 23.53 2.47 13.90
CA ASP A 601 23.57 2.29 15.34
C ASP A 601 24.93 2.69 15.94
N LYS A 602 25.08 2.50 17.25
CA LYS A 602 26.34 2.78 17.97
C LYS A 602 27.55 1.96 17.49
N ASN A 603 27.32 0.86 16.77
CA ASN A 603 28.35 0.02 16.16
C ASN A 603 28.55 0.35 14.68
N ALA A 604 27.97 1.45 14.20
CA ALA A 604 27.94 1.89 12.81
C ALA A 604 27.20 0.94 11.85
N HIS A 605 26.34 0.04 12.34
CA HIS A 605 25.54 -0.85 11.52
C HIS A 605 24.14 -0.28 11.26
N ILE A 606 23.61 -0.49 10.06
CA ILE A 606 22.21 -0.22 9.71
C ILE A 606 21.38 -1.47 10.06
N PRO A 607 20.41 -1.41 10.99
CA PRO A 607 19.65 -2.57 11.44
C PRO A 607 18.84 -3.29 10.35
N ALA A 608 18.40 -2.57 9.32
CA ALA A 608 17.65 -3.14 8.19
C ALA A 608 18.48 -4.12 7.33
N PHE A 609 19.81 -4.11 7.43
CA PHE A 609 20.70 -4.97 6.65
C PHE A 609 21.39 -6.02 7.52
N ALA A 610 21.69 -7.18 6.93
CA ALA A 610 22.54 -8.18 7.57
C ALA A 610 23.92 -7.60 7.93
N SER A 611 24.56 -8.13 8.98
CA SER A 611 25.84 -7.61 9.48
C SER A 611 26.99 -7.74 8.47
N ASP A 612 26.91 -8.70 7.56
CA ASP A 612 27.88 -8.98 6.49
C ASP A 612 27.47 -8.37 5.13
N SER A 613 26.38 -7.59 5.09
CA SER A 613 25.92 -6.93 3.87
C SER A 613 26.93 -5.89 3.37
N PRO A 614 27.19 -5.79 2.05
CA PRO A 614 28.04 -4.75 1.50
C PRO A 614 27.53 -3.34 1.82
N HIS A 615 26.21 -3.16 1.99
CA HIS A 615 25.59 -1.90 2.37
C HIS A 615 26.01 -1.38 3.75
N GLN A 616 26.61 -2.22 4.60
CA GLN A 616 27.16 -1.78 5.87
C GLN A 616 28.40 -0.90 5.69
N ASN A 617 29.36 -1.34 4.85
CA ASN A 617 30.74 -0.86 4.91
C ASN A 617 31.34 -0.40 3.58
N ASP A 618 30.74 -0.73 2.45
CA ASP A 618 31.30 -0.39 1.14
C ASP A 618 31.10 1.12 0.85
N PRO A 619 32.18 1.89 0.62
CA PRO A 619 32.10 3.33 0.35
C PRO A 619 31.23 3.72 -0.85
N HIS A 620 30.98 2.81 -1.79
CA HIS A 620 30.08 3.06 -2.91
C HIS A 620 28.60 3.01 -2.53
N TRP A 621 28.28 2.46 -1.37
CA TRP A 621 26.93 2.34 -0.82
C TRP A 621 26.69 3.21 0.42
N GLN A 622 27.69 4.01 0.86
CA GLN A 622 27.61 4.89 2.05
C GLN A 622 27.14 6.30 1.74
#